data_AF-A0A3D5VCU2-F1
#
_entry.id   AF-A0A3D5VCU2-F1
#
_cell.length_a   1.000
_cell.length_b   1.000
_cell.length_c   1.000
_cell.angle_alpha   90.00
_cell.angle_beta   90.00
_cell.angle_gamma   90.00
#
_symmetry.space_group_name_H-M   'P 1'
#
loop_
_entity.id
_entity.type
_entity.pdbx_description
1 polymer ?
#
loop_
_entity_poly.entity_id
_entity_poly.type
_entity_poly.pdbx_seq_one_letter_code
_entity_poly.pdbx_strand_id
1 'polypeptide(L)'
;DTGSRMDQVIFEEFKGTGNMELVLDRNISDLRMYPAVDLVKSGTRREELLLSENERNRMFILRKFLKNMSPIDGIEMLRNKMSTTESNAEFLKLMSQ
;
A
#
# COMPACT_ATOMS: atom_id res chain seq x y z
N ASP A 1 4.08 -16.68 3.24
CA ASP A 1 3.71 -18.06 3.62
C ASP A 1 4.63 -19.11 3.01
N THR A 2 5.64 -19.50 3.79
CA THR A 2 6.60 -20.56 3.46
C THR A 2 6.17 -21.93 3.97
N GLY A 3 5.11 -22.00 4.79
CA GLY A 3 4.65 -23.23 5.45
C GLY A 3 5.43 -23.57 6.74
N SER A 4 6.45 -22.80 7.09
CA SER A 4 7.25 -22.97 8.32
C SER A 4 6.63 -22.19 9.49
N ARG A 5 6.36 -22.88 10.60
CA ARG A 5 5.94 -22.24 11.85
C ARG A 5 7.02 -21.32 12.41
N MET A 6 8.29 -21.65 12.20
CA MET A 6 9.43 -20.84 12.64
C MET A 6 9.40 -19.47 11.97
N ASP A 7 9.12 -19.43 10.67
CA ASP A 7 9.08 -18.19 9.89
C ASP A 7 7.92 -17.29 10.33
N GLN A 8 6.79 -17.89 10.73
CA GLN A 8 5.65 -17.15 11.28
C GLN A 8 6.00 -16.50 12.62
N VAL A 9 6.67 -17.23 13.52
CA VAL A 9 7.10 -16.68 14.82
C VAL A 9 8.10 -15.55 14.61
N ILE A 10 9.10 -15.75 13.75
CA ILE A 10 10.10 -14.72 13.43
C ILE A 10 9.43 -13.47 12.84
N PHE A 11 8.45 -13.64 11.94
CA PHE A 11 7.71 -12.54 11.36
C PHE A 11 6.97 -11.71 12.41
N GLU A 12 6.26 -12.34 13.35
CA GLU A 12 5.52 -11.63 14.40
C GLU A 12 6.45 -10.89 15.38
N GLU A 13 7.60 -11.48 15.75
CA GLU A 13 8.60 -10.83 16.60
C GLU A 13 9.19 -9.56 15.93
N PHE A 14 9.54 -9.66 14.63
CA PHE A 14 10.03 -8.49 13.89
C PHE A 14 8.95 -7.44 13.65
N LYS A 15 7.71 -7.85 13.45
CA LYS A 15 6.57 -6.95 13.30
C LYS A 15 6.30 -6.12 14.56
N GLY A 16 6.47 -6.73 15.74
CA GLY A 16 6.38 -6.02 17.02
C GLY A 16 7.43 -4.92 17.16
N THR A 17 8.60 -5.12 16.57
CA THR A 17 9.78 -4.26 16.70
C THR A 17 9.86 -3.20 15.60
N GLY A 18 9.38 -3.51 14.39
CA GLY A 18 9.40 -2.62 13.23
C GLY A 18 8.40 -1.46 13.31
N ASN A 19 8.66 -0.41 12.54
CA ASN A 19 7.77 0.74 12.39
C ASN A 19 7.22 0.94 10.96
N MET A 20 7.64 0.12 9.99
CA MET A 20 7.17 0.13 8.61
C MET A 20 7.04 -1.30 8.08
N GLU A 21 5.90 -1.59 7.46
CA GLU A 21 5.59 -2.87 6.84
C GLU A 21 5.18 -2.64 5.39
N LEU A 22 5.89 -3.28 4.45
CA LEU A 22 5.52 -3.36 3.05
C LEU A 22 5.10 -4.79 2.72
N VAL A 23 3.80 -5.01 2.58
CA VAL A 23 3.21 -6.33 2.37
C VAL A 23 3.07 -6.58 0.88
N LEU A 24 3.61 -7.70 0.42
CA LEU A 24 3.45 -8.18 -0.96
C LEU A 24 2.41 -9.28 -1.02
N ASP A 25 1.53 -9.24 -2.03
CA ASP A 25 0.47 -10.23 -2.23
C ASP A 25 0.84 -11.19 -3.38
N ARG A 26 0.84 -12.49 -3.07
CA ARG A 26 1.14 -13.55 -4.03
C ARG A 26 0.11 -13.58 -5.17
N ASN A 27 -1.17 -13.35 -4.89
CA ASN A 27 -2.22 -13.40 -5.92
C ASN A 27 -2.03 -12.31 -6.97
N ILE A 28 -1.54 -11.14 -6.57
CA ILE A 28 -1.22 -10.05 -7.51
C ILE A 28 0.00 -10.44 -8.37
N SER A 29 1.03 -11.03 -7.74
CA SER A 29 2.23 -11.50 -8.44
C SER A 29 1.94 -12.64 -9.41
N ASP A 30 1.04 -13.58 -9.08
CA ASP A 30 0.67 -14.71 -9.92
C ASP A 30 -0.02 -14.24 -11.21
N LEU A 31 -0.74 -13.11 -11.15
CA LEU A 31 -1.30 -12.42 -12.32
C LEU A 31 -0.29 -11.55 -13.08
N ARG A 32 1.01 -11.60 -12.71
CA ARG A 32 2.10 -10.81 -13.30
C ARG A 32 1.87 -9.29 -13.23
N MET A 33 1.13 -8.84 -12.22
CA MET A 33 0.96 -7.41 -11.97
C MET A 33 2.02 -6.92 -10.99
N TYR A 34 2.71 -5.86 -11.38
CA TYR A 34 3.77 -5.25 -10.57
C TYR A 34 3.58 -3.73 -10.46
N PRO A 35 3.89 -3.15 -9.29
CA PRO A 35 4.35 -3.80 -8.06
C PRO A 35 3.24 -4.58 -7.33
N ALA A 36 3.55 -5.78 -6.81
CA ALA A 36 2.58 -6.69 -6.19
C ALA A 36 2.30 -6.35 -4.71
N VAL A 37 1.98 -5.09 -4.42
CA VAL A 37 1.85 -4.56 -3.05
C VAL A 37 0.41 -4.59 -2.58
N ASP A 38 0.17 -5.11 -1.38
CA ASP A 38 -1.09 -4.95 -0.66
C ASP A 38 -1.10 -3.57 0.02
N LEU A 39 -1.74 -2.60 -0.64
CA LEU A 39 -1.78 -1.21 -0.19
C LEU A 39 -2.55 -1.02 1.13
N VAL A 40 -3.50 -1.90 1.45
CA VAL A 40 -4.33 -1.78 2.65
C VAL A 40 -3.60 -2.32 3.87
N LYS A 41 -2.86 -3.44 3.72
CA LYS A 41 -2.05 -4.01 4.79
C LYS A 41 -0.72 -3.28 5.01
N SER A 42 -0.18 -2.64 3.98
CA SER A 42 1.09 -1.91 4.09
C SER A 42 0.91 -0.56 4.80
N GLY A 43 1.86 -0.19 5.66
CA GLY A 43 1.77 1.04 6.45
C GLY A 43 3.04 1.39 7.21
N THR A 44 3.10 2.63 7.68
CA THR A 44 4.18 3.15 8.51
C THR A 44 3.59 3.77 9.77
N ARG A 45 4.12 3.42 10.95
CA ARG A 45 3.78 4.05 12.22
C ARG A 45 4.34 5.47 12.25
N ARG A 46 3.57 6.41 12.79
CA ARG A 46 3.93 7.83 12.88
C ARG A 46 4.20 8.50 11.52
N GLU A 47 3.41 8.14 10.49
CA GLU A 47 3.54 8.72 9.14
C GLU A 47 3.28 10.24 9.11
N GLU A 48 2.64 10.81 10.14
CA GLU A 48 2.46 12.26 10.31
C GLU A 48 3.76 13.06 10.45
N LEU A 49 4.88 12.39 10.77
CA LEU A 49 6.20 13.02 10.82
C LEU A 49 6.88 13.08 9.44
N LEU A 50 6.38 12.30 8.47
CA LEU A 50 7.00 12.11 7.15
C LEU A 50 6.22 12.81 6.04
N LEU A 51 4.89 12.90 6.20
CA LEU A 51 3.98 13.45 5.20
C LEU A 51 3.47 14.81 5.67
N SER A 52 3.32 15.74 4.72
CA SER A 52 2.57 16.97 4.99
C SER A 52 1.11 16.66 5.34
N GLU A 53 0.44 17.58 6.02
CA GLU A 53 -0.97 17.42 6.39
C GLU A 53 -1.86 17.17 5.15
N ASN A 54 -1.57 17.87 4.05
CA ASN A 54 -2.28 17.71 2.78
C ASN A 54 -2.08 16.32 2.18
N GLU A 55 -0.85 15.80 2.15
CA GLU A 55 -0.56 14.46 1.65
C GLU A 55 -1.22 13.40 2.52
N ARG A 56 -1.13 13.55 3.85
CA ARG A 56 -1.72 12.62 4.81
C ARG A 56 -3.24 12.51 4.63
N ASN A 57 -3.92 13.64 4.49
CA ASN A 57 -5.37 13.66 4.27
C ASN A 57 -5.75 12.97 2.94
N ARG A 58 -4.96 13.17 1.89
CA ARG A 58 -5.19 12.52 0.58
C ARG A 58 -4.91 11.02 0.63
N MET A 59 -3.83 10.61 1.29
CA MET A 59 -3.51 9.20 1.50
C MET A 59 -4.59 8.49 2.31
N PHE A 60 -5.18 9.16 3.31
CA PHE A 60 -6.29 8.62 4.08
C PHE A 60 -7.55 8.37 3.22
N ILE A 61 -7.91 9.32 2.36
CA ILE A 61 -9.04 9.17 1.42
C ILE A 61 -8.76 8.02 0.45
N LEU A 62 -7.56 7.97 -0.14
CA LEU A 62 -7.15 6.90 -1.05
C LEU A 62 -7.24 5.53 -0.36
N ARG A 63 -6.73 5.40 0.87
CA ARG A 63 -6.80 4.15 1.65
C ARG A 63 -8.24 3.73 1.96
N LYS A 64 -9.12 4.69 2.29
CA LYS A 64 -10.55 4.41 2.51
C LYS A 64 -11.21 3.87 1.24
N PHE A 65 -10.87 4.43 0.09
CA PHE A 65 -11.40 3.98 -1.19
C PHE A 65 -10.91 2.57 -1.54
N LEU A 66 -9.60 2.33 -1.41
CA LEU A 66 -8.98 1.03 -1.66
C LEU A 66 -9.49 -0.07 -0.72
N LYS A 67 -9.88 0.26 0.52
CA LYS A 67 -10.42 -0.71 1.47
C LYS A 67 -11.73 -1.37 1.01
N ASN A 68 -12.49 -0.70 0.12
CA ASN A 68 -13.74 -1.23 -0.43
C ASN A 68 -13.51 -2.06 -1.71
N MET A 69 -12.28 -2.17 -2.18
CA MET A 69 -11.90 -2.90 -3.39
C MET A 69 -11.13 -4.17 -3.03
N SER A 70 -11.07 -5.12 -3.98
CA SER A 70 -10.10 -6.21 -3.86
C SER A 70 -8.68 -5.66 -4.03
N PRO A 71 -7.64 -6.28 -3.42
CA PRO A 71 -6.26 -5.84 -3.60
C PRO A 71 -5.81 -5.78 -5.06
N ILE A 72 -6.32 -6.70 -5.89
CA ILE A 72 -6.05 -6.77 -7.33
C ILE A 72 -6.65 -5.58 -8.07
N ASP A 73 -7.93 -5.29 -7.84
CA ASP A 73 -8.59 -4.16 -8.51
C ASP A 73 -7.99 -2.83 -8.03
N GLY A 74 -7.67 -2.74 -6.75
CA GLY A 74 -7.06 -1.56 -6.14
C GLY A 74 -5.70 -1.21 -6.74
N ILE A 75 -4.82 -2.20 -6.91
CA ILE A 75 -3.49 -1.96 -7.51
C ILE A 75 -3.59 -1.66 -9.01
N GLU A 76 -4.50 -2.33 -9.73
CA GLU A 76 -4.71 -2.08 -11.15
C GLU A 76 -5.24 -0.67 -11.39
N MET A 77 -6.25 -0.26 -10.62
CA MET A 77 -6.79 1.09 -10.67
C MET A 77 -5.71 2.13 -10.33
N LEU A 78 -4.93 1.90 -9.28
CA LEU A 78 -3.86 2.82 -8.89
C LEU A 78 -2.81 2.93 -10.02
N ARG A 79 -2.37 1.80 -10.58
CA ARG A 79 -1.42 1.77 -11.70
C ARG A 79 -1.93 2.55 -12.90
N ASN A 80 -3.21 2.34 -13.26
CA ASN A 80 -3.84 3.04 -14.38
C ASN A 80 -3.89 4.55 -14.14
N LYS A 81 -4.27 5.00 -12.93
CA LYS A 81 -4.31 6.44 -12.59
C LYS A 81 -2.93 7.07 -12.48
N MET A 82 -1.95 6.37 -11.92
CA MET A 82 -0.58 6.88 -11.83
C MET A 82 0.08 6.96 -13.22
N SER A 83 -0.28 6.06 -14.14
CA SER A 83 0.25 6.08 -15.51
C SER A 83 -0.17 7.31 -16.33
N THR A 84 -1.25 7.99 -15.93
CA THR A 84 -1.71 9.23 -16.59
C THR A 84 -1.06 10.49 -16.02
N THR A 85 -0.14 10.37 -15.06
CA THR A 85 0.50 11.50 -14.38
C THR A 85 2.01 11.36 -14.38
N GLU A 86 2.73 12.47 -14.43
CA GLU A 86 4.19 12.47 -14.43
C GLU A 86 4.77 12.36 -13.01
N SER A 87 4.00 12.73 -11.99
CA SER A 87 4.46 12.74 -10.61
C SER A 87 3.36 12.40 -9.59
N ASN A 88 3.79 11.89 -8.42
CA ASN A 88 2.89 11.65 -7.29
C ASN A 88 2.18 12.94 -6.83
N ALA A 89 2.85 14.09 -6.94
CA ALA A 89 2.26 15.38 -6.59
C ALA A 89 1.09 15.75 -7.52
N GLU A 90 1.21 15.44 -8.81
CA GLU A 90 0.14 15.61 -9.79
C GLU A 90 -1.00 14.62 -9.55
N PHE A 91 -0.69 13.33 -9.37
CA PHE A 91 -1.67 12.30 -9.03
C PHE A 91 -2.51 12.68 -7.81
N LEU A 92 -1.85 13.09 -6.73
CA LEU A 92 -2.53 13.50 -5.51
C LEU A 92 -3.43 14.72 -5.75
N LYS A 93 -3.08 15.64 -6.67
CA LYS A 93 -3.93 16.79 -7.06
C LYS A 93 -5.15 16.39 -7.87
N LEU A 94 -5.05 15.40 -8.76
CA LEU A 94 -6.20 14.91 -9.51
C LEU A 94 -7.27 14.28 -8.61
N MET A 95 -6.86 13.71 -7.47
CA MET A 95 -7.78 13.17 -6.45
C MET A 95 -8.53 14.25 -5.65
N SER A 96 -8.28 15.55 -5.90
CA SER A 96 -8.94 16.66 -5.20
C SER A 96 -10.15 17.27 -5.94
N GLN A 97 -10.58 16.66 -7.04
CA GLN A 97 -11.84 16.99 -7.73
C GLN A 97 -12.89 15.90 -7.51
#